data_AF-A0A9P5GA27-F1
#
_entry.id   AF-A0A9P5GA27-F1
#
_cell.length_a   1.000
_cell.length_b   1.000
_cell.length_c   1.000
_cell.angle_alpha   90.00
_cell.angle_beta   90.00
_cell.angle_gamma   90.00
#
_symmetry.space_group_name_H-M   'P 1'
#
loop_
_entity.id
_entity.type
_entity.pdbx_description
1 polymer ?
#
loop_
_entity_poly.entity_id
_entity_poly.type
_entity_poly.pdbx_seq_one_letter_code
_entity_poly.pdbx_strand_id
1 'polypeptide(L)'
;MACRLRFMKPDVDMLLRCIDTQLDTMVISALIEAALRLLPPDNSSSGRAEAEERMRQKKERALIQETSFIDKMRNFGYQFKTEREQKELRLSPTPDIRFHEPVSVNGHSCHWIEYKNYFGFKANPFITSKNKKQFRKYVSGLGPGAVVYRLGYEIEHIAMIGVETFREAEFLNNLGQESRLRN
;
A
#
# COMPACT_ATOMS: atom_id res chain seq x y z
N MET A 1 -20.79 -11.32 29.22
CA MET A 1 -19.97 -11.63 28.03
C MET A 1 -18.96 -10.52 27.72
N ALA A 2 -19.39 -9.25 27.66
CA ALA A 2 -18.54 -8.09 27.32
C ALA A 2 -17.29 -7.88 28.22
N CYS A 3 -17.33 -8.21 29.52
CA CYS A 3 -16.16 -8.05 30.40
C CYS A 3 -15.05 -9.09 30.18
N ARG A 4 -15.35 -10.30 29.65
CA ARG A 4 -14.33 -11.32 29.37
C ARG A 4 -13.52 -10.99 28.12
N LEU A 5 -14.16 -10.37 27.13
CA LEU A 5 -13.51 -10.03 25.86
C LEU A 5 -12.59 -8.81 25.97
N ARG A 6 -12.71 -8.01 27.04
CA ARG A 6 -11.89 -6.79 27.26
C ARG A 6 -10.39 -7.05 27.41
N PHE A 7 -10.01 -8.26 27.82
CA PHE A 7 -8.61 -8.63 28.08
C PHE A 7 -8.04 -9.59 27.04
N MET A 8 -8.82 -9.97 26.04
CA MET A 8 -8.38 -10.86 24.97
C MET A 8 -7.81 -10.03 23.82
N LYS A 9 -6.68 -10.46 23.26
CA LYS A 9 -6.13 -9.86 22.04
C LYS A 9 -7.10 -10.17 20.89
N PRO A 10 -7.68 -9.16 20.23
CA PRO A 10 -8.67 -9.40 19.19
C PRO A 10 -8.00 -10.13 18.01
N ASP A 11 -8.62 -11.23 17.60
CA ASP A 11 -8.26 -11.97 16.39
C ASP A 11 -9.36 -11.81 15.32
N VAL A 12 -8.97 -12.03 14.06
CA VAL A 12 -9.84 -11.81 12.90
C VAL A 12 -11.05 -12.75 12.94
N ASP A 13 -10.87 -14.01 13.32
CA ASP A 13 -11.92 -15.02 13.36
C ASP A 13 -12.94 -14.76 14.49
N MET A 14 -12.49 -14.18 15.60
CA MET A 14 -13.34 -13.72 16.69
C MET A 14 -14.19 -12.54 16.22
N LEU A 15 -13.60 -11.56 15.54
CA LEU A 15 -14.35 -10.42 15.03
C LEU A 15 -15.39 -10.87 14.01
N LEU A 16 -15.02 -11.67 13.01
CA LEU A 16 -15.94 -12.20 12.00
C LEU A 16 -17.12 -12.97 12.58
N ARG A 17 -16.94 -13.63 13.74
CA ARG A 17 -18.02 -14.33 14.45
C ARG A 17 -18.95 -13.42 15.25
N CYS A 18 -18.54 -12.18 15.51
CA CYS A 18 -19.24 -11.24 16.38
C CYS A 18 -19.76 -9.99 15.66
N ILE A 19 -19.32 -9.73 14.43
CA ILE A 19 -19.74 -8.58 13.62
C ILE A 19 -20.37 -9.07 12.33
N ASP A 20 -21.54 -8.53 11.99
CA ASP A 20 -22.13 -8.73 10.67
C ASP A 20 -21.48 -7.74 9.70
N THR A 21 -20.56 -8.23 8.88
CA THR A 21 -19.80 -7.40 7.93
C THR A 21 -19.59 -8.12 6.60
N GLN A 22 -19.61 -7.34 5.53
CA GLN A 22 -19.23 -7.79 4.18
C GLN A 22 -17.78 -7.41 3.83
N LEU A 23 -17.02 -6.86 4.79
CA LEU A 23 -15.64 -6.48 4.56
C LEU A 23 -14.75 -7.70 4.37
N ASP A 24 -13.83 -7.60 3.41
CA ASP A 24 -12.83 -8.63 3.15
C ASP A 24 -11.94 -8.88 4.38
N THR A 25 -11.65 -10.15 4.66
CA THR A 25 -10.85 -10.60 5.81
C THR A 25 -9.49 -9.89 5.92
N MET A 26 -8.85 -9.56 4.79
CA MET A 26 -7.58 -8.83 4.78
C MET A 26 -7.75 -7.36 5.19
N VAL A 27 -8.88 -6.74 4.85
CA VAL A 27 -9.22 -5.38 5.29
C VAL A 27 -9.49 -5.39 6.80
N ILE A 28 -10.22 -6.38 7.31
CA ILE A 28 -10.46 -6.55 8.75
C ILE A 28 -9.14 -6.77 9.49
N SER A 29 -8.25 -7.62 8.97
CA SER A 29 -6.91 -7.81 9.53
C SER A 29 -6.11 -6.50 9.55
N ALA A 30 -6.16 -5.71 8.47
CA ALA A 30 -5.47 -4.43 8.40
C ALA A 30 -6.04 -3.39 9.40
N LEU A 31 -7.36 -3.41 9.62
CA LEU A 31 -8.05 -2.58 10.61
C LEU A 31 -7.64 -2.97 12.04
N ILE A 32 -7.62 -4.27 12.37
CA ILE A 32 -7.13 -4.77 13.66
C ILE A 32 -5.68 -4.34 13.86
N GLU A 33 -4.81 -4.58 12.88
CA GLU A 33 -3.41 -4.17 12.97
C GLU A 33 -3.25 -2.66 13.17
N ALA A 34 -4.09 -1.84 12.53
CA ALA A 34 -4.07 -0.39 12.72
C ALA A 34 -4.51 -0.01 14.13
N ALA A 35 -5.58 -0.62 14.65
CA ALA A 35 -6.06 -0.40 16.01
C ALA A 35 -5.04 -0.84 17.07
N LEU A 36 -4.40 -2.00 16.88
CA LEU A 36 -3.37 -2.52 17.79
C LEU A 36 -2.16 -1.59 17.91
N ARG A 37 -1.86 -0.75 16.90
CA ARG A 37 -0.78 0.26 16.97
C ARG A 37 -1.09 1.43 17.90
N LEU A 38 -2.36 1.63 18.25
CA LEU A 38 -2.77 2.67 19.20
C LEU A 38 -2.53 2.24 20.66
N LEU A 39 -2.33 0.94 20.89
CA LEU A 39 -2.01 0.42 22.22
C LEU A 39 -0.54 0.71 22.58
N PRO A 40 -0.23 0.92 23.86
CA PRO A 40 1.16 1.04 24.31
C PRO A 40 1.97 -0.20 23.91
N PRO A 41 3.23 -0.04 23.46
CA PRO A 41 4.08 -1.18 23.13
C PRO A 41 4.35 -2.04 24.38
N ASP A 42 4.35 -3.35 24.20
CA ASP A 42 4.82 -4.27 25.23
C ASP A 42 6.35 -4.23 25.28
N ASN A 43 6.86 -3.60 26.35
CA ASN A 43 8.29 -3.37 26.54
C ASN A 43 9.01 -4.55 27.22
N SER A 44 8.31 -5.64 27.54
CA SER A 44 8.93 -6.88 28.03
C SER A 44 9.87 -7.49 26.99
N SER A 45 10.81 -8.34 27.41
CA SER A 45 11.72 -9.04 26.49
C SER A 45 10.95 -9.91 25.48
N SER A 46 9.91 -10.60 25.95
CA SER A 46 9.00 -11.37 25.09
C SER A 46 8.25 -10.48 24.12
N GLY A 47 7.68 -9.36 24.59
CA GLY A 47 6.94 -8.41 23.76
C GLY A 47 7.78 -7.79 22.64
N ARG A 48 9.04 -7.46 22.92
CA ARG A 48 10.01 -6.96 21.93
C ARG A 48 10.34 -8.02 20.88
N ALA A 49 10.65 -9.25 21.29
CA ALA A 49 10.94 -10.35 20.36
C ALA A 49 9.75 -10.65 19.44
N GLU A 50 8.52 -10.68 19.98
CA GLU A 50 7.33 -10.83 19.16
C GLU A 50 7.11 -9.66 18.20
N ALA A 51 7.41 -8.42 18.62
CA ALA A 51 7.27 -7.25 17.76
C ALA A 51 8.27 -7.31 16.59
N GLU A 52 9.51 -7.71 16.85
CA GLU A 52 10.54 -7.93 15.84
C GLU A 52 10.11 -9.00 14.83
N GLU A 53 9.62 -10.15 15.32
CA GLU A 53 9.12 -11.24 14.47
C GLU A 53 7.93 -10.78 13.61
N ARG A 54 6.97 -10.06 14.20
CA ARG A 54 5.84 -9.47 13.46
C ARG A 54 6.33 -8.49 12.39
N MET A 55 7.31 -7.65 12.69
CA MET A 55 7.89 -6.73 11.71
C MET A 55 8.59 -7.48 10.57
N ARG A 56 9.32 -8.56 10.88
CA ARG A 56 9.99 -9.42 9.90
C ARG A 56 8.98 -10.04 8.95
N GLN A 57 7.95 -10.71 9.48
CA GLN A 57 6.87 -11.32 8.69
C GLN A 57 6.14 -10.28 7.84
N LYS A 58 5.88 -9.09 8.39
CA LYS A 58 5.23 -8.01 7.65
C LYS A 58 6.08 -7.54 6.47
N LYS A 59 7.40 -7.40 6.67
CA LYS A 59 8.34 -7.01 5.61
C LYS A 59 8.41 -8.06 4.50
N GLU A 60 8.49 -9.33 4.87
CA GLU A 60 8.49 -10.46 3.92
C GLU A 60 7.21 -10.49 3.09
N ARG A 61 6.05 -10.37 3.74
CA ARG A 61 4.76 -10.27 3.03
C ARG A 61 4.71 -9.06 2.12
N ALA A 62 5.26 -7.91 2.53
CA ALA A 62 5.28 -6.71 1.69
C ALA A 62 6.09 -6.93 0.41
N LEU A 63 7.26 -7.55 0.54
CA LEU A 63 8.11 -7.87 -0.60
C LEU A 63 7.41 -8.81 -1.60
N ILE A 64 6.79 -9.89 -1.11
CA ILE A 64 6.05 -10.84 -1.96
C ILE A 64 4.92 -10.14 -2.74
N GLN A 65 4.20 -9.24 -2.07
CA GLN A 65 3.09 -8.51 -2.69
C GLN A 65 3.57 -7.51 -3.74
N GLU A 66 4.63 -6.78 -3.43
CA GLU A 66 5.25 -5.85 -4.37
C GLU A 66 5.80 -6.58 -5.60
N THR A 67 6.49 -7.71 -5.41
CA THR A 67 6.96 -8.56 -6.52
C THR A 67 5.79 -9.04 -7.38
N SER A 68 4.71 -9.55 -6.76
CA SER A 68 3.52 -9.98 -7.50
C SER A 68 2.86 -8.85 -8.29
N PHE A 69 2.84 -7.62 -7.74
CA PHE A 69 2.35 -6.44 -8.44
C PHE A 69 3.22 -6.10 -9.65
N ILE A 70 4.54 -6.10 -9.49
CA ILE A 70 5.52 -5.86 -10.56
C ILE A 70 5.37 -6.91 -11.68
N ASP A 71 5.29 -8.19 -11.34
CA ASP A 71 5.09 -9.27 -12.31
C ASP A 71 3.77 -9.08 -13.07
N LYS A 72 2.71 -8.70 -12.33
CA LYS A 72 1.44 -8.11 -12.81
C LYS A 72 1.64 -7.19 -14.02
N MET A 73 2.34 -6.10 -13.74
CA MET A 73 2.57 -4.99 -14.66
C MET A 73 3.43 -5.41 -15.87
N ARG A 74 4.45 -6.24 -15.65
CA ARG A 74 5.29 -6.77 -16.73
C ARG A 74 4.50 -7.68 -17.67
N ASN A 75 3.62 -8.52 -17.14
CA ASN A 75 2.76 -9.40 -17.94
C ASN A 75 1.77 -8.62 -18.82
N PHE A 76 1.36 -7.41 -18.40
CA PHE A 76 0.57 -6.51 -19.24
C PHE A 76 1.40 -5.76 -20.30
N GLY A 77 2.72 -5.96 -20.33
CA GLY A 77 3.62 -5.37 -21.33
C GLY A 77 4.18 -3.99 -20.95
N TYR A 78 3.95 -3.49 -19.73
CA TYR A 78 4.45 -2.18 -19.34
C TYR A 78 5.96 -2.17 -19.11
N GLN A 79 6.62 -1.10 -19.57
CA GLN A 79 8.05 -0.90 -19.45
C GLN A 79 8.37 0.16 -18.39
N PHE A 80 9.13 -0.23 -17.38
CA PHE A 80 9.47 0.61 -16.25
C PHE A 80 10.77 0.18 -15.58
N LYS A 81 11.23 0.97 -14.60
CA LYS A 81 12.31 0.65 -13.68
C LYS A 81 11.75 0.49 -12.26
N THR A 82 12.16 -0.55 -11.58
CA THR A 82 11.92 -0.79 -10.16
C THR A 82 12.79 0.12 -9.29
N GLU A 83 12.48 0.27 -8.00
CA GLU A 83 13.32 1.04 -7.07
C GLU A 83 14.78 0.56 -7.07
N ARG A 84 14.99 -0.76 -7.11
CA ARG A 84 16.32 -1.39 -7.15
C ARG A 84 17.11 -0.95 -8.39
N GLU A 85 16.51 -1.09 -9.57
CA GLU A 85 17.15 -0.71 -10.84
C GLU A 85 17.46 0.81 -10.87
N GLN A 86 16.58 1.63 -10.29
CA GLN A 86 16.83 3.07 -10.19
C GLN A 86 18.00 3.39 -9.27
N LYS A 87 18.15 2.68 -8.14
CA LYS A 87 19.29 2.83 -7.22
C LYS A 87 20.60 2.40 -7.86
N GLU A 88 20.61 1.29 -8.60
CA GLU A 88 21.78 0.81 -9.35
C GLU A 88 22.24 1.87 -10.37
N LEU A 89 21.29 2.55 -11.02
CA LEU A 89 21.54 3.66 -11.95
C LEU A 89 21.76 5.02 -11.27
N ARG A 90 21.78 5.07 -9.93
CA ARG A 90 21.94 6.31 -9.13
C ARG A 90 20.93 7.40 -9.48
N LEU A 91 19.72 7.01 -9.88
CA LEU A 91 18.62 7.94 -10.15
C LEU A 91 18.03 8.48 -8.84
N SER A 92 17.46 9.68 -8.92
CA SER A 92 16.70 10.29 -7.83
C SER A 92 15.61 11.19 -8.41
N PRO A 93 14.38 11.15 -7.88
CA PRO A 93 13.90 10.25 -6.83
C PRO A 93 13.70 8.79 -7.32
N THR A 94 13.52 7.87 -6.38
CA THR A 94 13.32 6.42 -6.62
C THR A 94 11.96 5.95 -6.11
N PRO A 95 10.84 6.21 -6.80
CA PRO A 95 9.57 5.54 -6.52
C PRO A 95 9.69 4.03 -6.73
N ASP A 96 8.73 3.25 -6.22
CA ASP A 96 8.72 1.78 -6.37
C ASP A 96 8.74 1.36 -7.85
N ILE A 97 7.98 2.08 -8.68
CA ILE A 97 7.99 1.96 -10.14
C ILE A 97 8.15 3.34 -10.77
N ARG A 98 9.04 3.44 -11.76
CA ARG A 98 9.19 4.59 -12.65
C ARG A 98 9.02 4.14 -14.10
N PHE A 99 7.97 4.59 -14.76
CA PHE A 99 7.72 4.21 -16.15
C PHE A 99 8.75 4.82 -17.10
N HIS A 100 8.99 4.13 -18.22
CA HIS A 100 9.76 4.70 -19.33
C HIS A 100 8.94 5.77 -20.06
N GLU A 101 7.68 5.45 -20.34
CA GLU A 101 6.68 6.35 -20.91
C GLU A 101 5.47 6.43 -19.97
N PRO A 102 4.81 7.60 -19.82
CA PRO A 102 3.68 7.73 -18.93
C PRO A 102 2.53 6.79 -19.29
N VAL A 103 1.89 6.21 -18.27
CA VAL A 103 0.73 5.32 -18.44
C VAL A 103 -0.52 6.05 -18.01
N SER A 104 -1.54 6.10 -18.88
CA SER A 104 -2.84 6.65 -18.51
C SER A 104 -3.63 5.63 -17.70
N VAL A 105 -4.19 6.05 -16.57
CA VAL A 105 -5.11 5.24 -15.77
C VAL A 105 -6.31 6.09 -15.44
N ASN A 106 -7.49 5.69 -15.94
CA ASN A 106 -8.72 6.48 -15.81
C ASN A 106 -8.57 7.95 -16.26
N GLY A 107 -7.72 8.22 -17.25
CA GLY A 107 -7.46 9.57 -17.76
C GLY A 107 -6.37 10.35 -17.00
N HIS A 108 -5.81 9.78 -15.93
CA HIS A 108 -4.68 10.37 -15.21
C HIS A 108 -3.35 9.81 -15.70
N SER A 109 -2.43 10.69 -16.08
CA SER A 109 -1.10 10.30 -16.54
C SER A 109 -0.22 9.91 -15.35
N CYS A 110 0.33 8.70 -15.38
CA CYS A 110 1.19 8.15 -14.34
C CYS A 110 2.61 7.95 -14.87
N HIS A 111 3.56 8.75 -14.39
CA HIS A 111 5.00 8.60 -14.65
C HIS A 111 5.67 7.68 -13.63
N TRP A 112 5.07 7.52 -12.46
CA TRP A 112 5.57 6.71 -11.36
C TRP A 112 4.43 6.12 -10.51
N ILE A 113 4.74 5.04 -9.80
CA ILE A 113 3.86 4.44 -8.80
C ILE A 113 4.63 4.26 -7.49
N GLU A 114 3.98 4.60 -6.39
CA GLU A 114 4.35 4.14 -5.05
C GLU A 114 3.33 3.09 -4.59
N TYR A 115 3.77 1.88 -4.30
CA TYR A 115 2.94 0.75 -3.93
C TYR A 115 2.88 0.58 -2.41
N LYS A 116 1.67 0.34 -1.88
CA LYS A 116 1.41 0.13 -0.46
C LYS A 116 0.64 -1.17 -0.27
N ASN A 117 1.25 -2.12 0.42
CA ASN A 117 0.69 -3.46 0.64
C ASN A 117 -0.38 -3.52 1.76
N TYR A 118 -0.78 -2.37 2.31
CA TYR A 118 -1.70 -2.22 3.44
C TYR A 118 -2.89 -1.31 3.06
N PHE A 119 -3.82 -1.11 3.99
CA PHE A 119 -4.96 -0.20 3.79
C PHE A 119 -4.62 1.25 4.18
N GLY A 120 -4.93 2.22 3.31
CA GLY A 120 -4.62 3.64 3.53
C GLY A 120 -5.59 4.35 4.48
N PHE A 121 -5.14 4.68 5.70
CA PHE A 121 -5.93 5.42 6.71
C PHE A 121 -5.56 6.91 6.76
N LYS A 122 -6.54 7.81 6.79
CA LYS A 122 -6.36 9.28 6.90
C LYS A 122 -5.66 9.68 8.22
N ALA A 123 -5.92 8.92 9.30
CA ALA A 123 -5.63 9.31 10.68
C ALA A 123 -4.19 9.08 11.21
N ASN A 124 -3.15 9.20 10.37
CA ASN A 124 -1.78 9.33 10.91
C ASN A 124 -1.05 10.55 10.33
N PRO A 125 -1.17 11.73 10.97
CA PRO A 125 -0.61 12.99 10.45
C PRO A 125 0.92 12.94 10.24
N PHE A 126 1.64 12.13 11.01
CA PHE A 126 3.09 11.96 10.87
C PHE A 126 3.48 11.15 9.64
N ILE A 127 2.75 10.07 9.33
CA ILE A 127 2.98 9.27 8.12
C ILE A 127 2.57 10.07 6.89
N THR A 128 1.42 10.76 6.95
CA THR A 128 0.90 11.57 5.84
C THR A 128 1.84 12.71 5.47
N SER A 129 2.49 13.38 6.42
CA SER A 129 3.42 14.47 6.12
C SER A 129 4.71 14.01 5.43
N LYS A 130 5.28 12.87 5.85
CA LYS A 130 6.46 12.26 5.18
C LYS A 130 6.13 11.82 3.76
N ASN A 131 5.03 11.11 3.59
CA ASN A 131 4.55 10.68 2.28
C ASN A 131 4.30 11.88 1.35
N LYS A 132 3.61 12.93 1.85
CA LYS A 132 3.41 14.17 1.08
C LYS A 132 4.72 14.86 0.68
N LYS A 133 5.76 14.84 1.52
CA LYS A 133 7.08 15.39 1.14
C LYS A 133 7.75 14.54 0.06
N GLN A 134 7.65 13.23 0.16
CA GLN A 134 8.18 12.29 -0.82
C GLN A 134 7.48 12.46 -2.17
N PHE A 135 6.15 12.41 -2.20
CA PHE A 135 5.37 12.52 -3.44
C PHE A 135 5.55 13.87 -4.13
N ARG A 136 5.68 14.96 -3.37
CA ARG A 136 6.03 16.27 -3.97
C ARG A 136 7.33 16.23 -4.75
N LYS A 137 8.36 15.54 -4.24
CA LYS A 137 9.63 15.38 -4.96
C LYS A 137 9.46 14.57 -6.24
N TYR A 138 8.63 13.53 -6.18
CA TYR A 138 8.33 12.70 -7.34
C TYR A 138 7.61 13.52 -8.41
N VAL A 139 6.54 14.23 -8.03
CA VAL A 139 5.81 15.11 -8.94
C VAL A 139 6.74 16.16 -9.57
N SER A 140 7.56 16.84 -8.77
CA SER A 140 8.47 17.87 -9.28
C SER A 140 9.57 17.33 -10.19
N GLY A 141 10.04 16.11 -9.96
CA GLY A 141 11.19 15.54 -10.66
C GLY A 141 10.83 14.64 -11.85
N LEU A 142 9.65 14.00 -11.79
CA LEU A 142 9.24 12.94 -12.71
C LEU A 142 7.94 13.25 -13.45
N GLY A 143 7.13 14.18 -12.94
CA GLY A 143 5.76 14.41 -13.41
C GLY A 143 4.70 13.71 -12.56
N PRO A 144 3.42 13.79 -12.97
CA PRO A 144 2.31 13.20 -12.22
C PRO A 144 2.47 11.69 -12.01
N GLY A 145 1.88 11.15 -10.95
CA GLY A 145 1.97 9.73 -10.63
C GLY A 145 0.86 9.25 -9.72
N ALA A 146 1.03 8.04 -9.18
CA ALA A 146 -0.01 7.37 -8.43
C ALA A 146 0.52 6.68 -7.17
N VAL A 147 -0.36 6.57 -6.17
CA VAL A 147 -0.16 5.69 -5.02
C VAL A 147 -1.16 4.54 -5.11
N VAL A 148 -0.67 3.31 -5.13
CA VAL A 148 -1.51 2.12 -5.29
C VAL A 148 -1.55 1.35 -3.98
N TYR A 149 -2.74 1.26 -3.37
CA TYR A 149 -2.98 0.50 -2.15
C TYR A 149 -3.57 -0.87 -2.49
N ARG A 150 -2.93 -1.96 -2.03
CA ARG A 150 -3.43 -3.32 -2.23
C ARG A 150 -4.85 -3.51 -1.71
N LEU A 151 -5.08 -3.09 -0.47
CA LEU A 151 -6.33 -3.35 0.25
C LEU A 151 -7.37 -2.24 0.07
N GLY A 152 -7.00 -1.14 -0.59
CA GLY A 152 -7.81 0.08 -0.68
C GLY A 152 -7.39 1.15 0.33
N TYR A 153 -8.18 2.22 0.39
CA TYR A 153 -7.88 3.42 1.17
C TYR A 153 -9.16 4.16 1.56
N GLU A 154 -9.10 4.98 2.60
CA GLU A 154 -10.19 5.88 2.98
C GLU A 154 -10.36 7.00 1.94
N ILE A 155 -11.60 7.42 1.70
CA ILE A 155 -11.89 8.54 0.79
C ILE A 155 -11.11 9.79 1.24
N GLU A 156 -10.54 10.53 0.28
CA GLU A 156 -9.65 11.69 0.52
C GLU A 156 -8.37 11.39 1.32
N HIS A 157 -7.88 10.14 1.30
CA HIS A 157 -6.65 9.77 2.01
C HIS A 157 -5.42 10.63 1.58
N ILE A 158 -5.24 10.84 0.27
CA ILE A 158 -4.20 11.70 -0.30
C ILE A 158 -4.84 12.75 -1.19
N ALA A 159 -4.91 13.99 -0.70
CA ALA A 159 -5.24 15.16 -1.52
C ALA A 159 -3.95 15.89 -1.92
N MET A 160 -3.45 15.63 -3.14
CA MET A 160 -2.29 16.31 -3.71
C MET A 160 -2.42 16.39 -5.23
N ILE A 161 -2.22 17.60 -5.78
CA ILE A 161 -2.22 17.83 -7.23
C ILE A 161 -1.11 16.98 -7.89
N GLY A 162 -1.46 16.27 -8.95
CA GLY A 162 -0.54 15.40 -9.69
C GLY A 162 -0.31 14.03 -9.04
N VAL A 163 -1.04 13.69 -7.96
CA VAL A 163 -0.99 12.38 -7.32
C VAL A 163 -2.39 11.83 -7.18
N GLU A 164 -2.66 10.70 -7.84
CA GLU A 164 -3.92 9.98 -7.68
C GLU A 164 -3.72 8.72 -6.82
N THR A 165 -4.80 8.23 -6.22
CA THR A 165 -4.77 7.02 -5.38
C THR A 165 -5.68 5.97 -5.97
N PHE A 166 -5.19 4.73 -6.06
CA PHE A 166 -5.97 3.61 -6.59
C PHE A 166 -5.94 2.41 -5.65
N ARG A 167 -7.00 1.59 -5.72
CA ARG A 167 -6.94 0.23 -5.22
C ARG A 167 -6.24 -0.65 -6.25
N GLU A 168 -5.34 -1.53 -5.83
CA GLU A 168 -4.59 -2.41 -6.75
C GLU A 168 -5.51 -3.15 -7.73
N ALA A 169 -6.62 -3.72 -7.25
CA ALA A 169 -7.53 -4.48 -8.09
C ALA A 169 -8.11 -3.65 -9.24
N GLU A 170 -8.49 -2.39 -8.97
CA GLU A 170 -9.04 -1.48 -9.96
C GLU A 170 -7.96 -1.00 -10.93
N PHE A 171 -6.79 -0.67 -10.39
CA PHE A 171 -5.62 -0.25 -11.15
C PHE A 171 -5.20 -1.33 -12.16
N LEU A 172 -5.01 -2.57 -11.70
CA LEU A 172 -4.63 -3.69 -12.55
C LEU A 172 -5.73 -4.06 -13.55
N ASN A 173 -7.01 -3.96 -13.17
CA ASN A 173 -8.10 -4.21 -14.11
C ASN A 173 -8.09 -3.19 -15.25
N ASN A 174 -7.97 -1.89 -14.94
CA ASN A 174 -7.89 -0.85 -15.95
C ASN A 174 -6.73 -1.10 -16.92
N LEU A 175 -5.53 -1.30 -16.37
CA LEU A 175 -4.33 -1.55 -17.17
C LEU A 175 -4.38 -2.84 -17.99
N GLY A 176 -5.03 -3.88 -17.47
CA GLY A 176 -5.21 -5.15 -18.16
C GLY A 176 -6.19 -5.02 -19.33
N GLN A 177 -7.25 -4.24 -19.20
CA GLN A 177 -8.18 -3.95 -20.31
C GLN A 177 -7.48 -3.13 -21.40
N GLU A 178 -6.73 -2.09 -21.03
CA GLU A 178 -5.97 -1.31 -22.01
C GLU A 178 -4.92 -2.16 -22.74
N SER A 179 -4.23 -3.06 -22.02
CA SER A 179 -3.27 -3.99 -22.63
C SER A 179 -3.92 -4.88 -23.68
N ARG A 180 -5.13 -5.40 -23.42
CA ARG A 180 -5.90 -6.19 -24.38
C ARG A 180 -6.38 -5.39 -25.59
N LEU A 181 -6.60 -4.08 -25.45
CA LEU A 181 -6.98 -3.20 -26.56
C LEU A 181 -5.79 -2.81 -27.46
N ARG A 182 -4.55 -2.92 -26.95
CA ARG A 182 -3.32 -2.63 -27.70
C ARG A 182 -2.77 -3.82 -28.50
N ASN A 183 -3.27 -5.02 -28.24
CA ASN A 183 -2.92 -6.27 -28.93
C ASN A 183 -4.03 -6.68 -29.89
#